data_AF-A0A7Y4TWE6-F1
#
_entry.id   AF-A0A7Y4TWE6-F1
#
_cell.length_a   1.000
_cell.length_b   1.000
_cell.length_c   1.000
_cell.angle_alpha   90.00
_cell.angle_beta   90.00
_cell.angle_gamma   90.00
#
_symmetry.space_group_name_H-M   'P 1'
#
loop_
_entity.id
_entity.type
_entity.pdbx_description
1 polymer ?
#
loop_
_entity_poly.entity_id
_entity_poly.type
_entity_poly.pdbx_seq_one_letter_code
_entity_poly.pdbx_strand_id
1 'polypeptide(L)'
;MSTPDLQVYKGKISFINHQKQFATIEYLYNNKEKAVNFKTDSGIGKKSHQFRLGDGVSFQLRLSDRGDKMAAYNVKFTHNTSVDLLIQKAAIENRFSGYLKMVENKYFVKEWESYILFPLLLSPWEVPPVETAANEAISFTLINLDKPNSIQAELFSHNYIPEYRKAVQHFNNKIDIEATVSKIAPHGVYLDLFGEKMKAKLGIEEAGEVKKGDTVQVLITYLSPYRVVVKKVADTGL
;
A
#
# COMPACT_ATOMS: atom_id res chain seq x y z
N MET A 1 24.51 42.47 7.92
CA MET A 1 23.05 42.27 7.84
C MET A 1 22.77 40.85 8.29
N SER A 2 22.25 40.69 9.50
CA SER A 2 21.89 39.40 10.08
C SER A 2 20.68 38.85 9.32
N THR A 3 20.78 37.66 8.76
CA THR A 3 19.61 36.90 8.25
C THR A 3 18.55 36.87 9.35
N PRO A 4 17.31 37.32 9.11
CA PRO A 4 16.27 37.21 10.12
C PRO A 4 16.12 35.73 10.49
N ASP A 5 16.19 35.42 11.78
CA ASP A 5 15.90 34.08 12.29
C ASP A 5 14.52 33.67 11.79
N LEU A 6 14.49 32.74 10.83
CA LEU A 6 13.25 32.27 10.23
C LEU A 6 12.50 31.44 11.27
N GLN A 7 11.59 32.09 11.99
CA GLN A 7 10.76 31.49 13.03
C GLN A 7 10.14 30.18 12.53
N VAL A 8 10.40 29.10 13.25
CA VAL A 8 9.84 27.78 12.99
C VAL A 8 8.58 27.61 13.82
N TYR A 9 7.47 27.31 13.15
CA TYR A 9 6.18 27.02 13.78
C TYR A 9 5.95 25.52 13.84
N LYS A 10 5.08 25.10 14.76
CA LYS A 10 4.58 23.73 14.85
C LYS A 10 3.07 23.75 14.69
N GLY A 11 2.53 22.78 13.99
CA GLY A 11 1.11 22.65 13.75
C GLY A 11 0.72 21.22 13.39
N LYS A 12 -0.56 21.03 13.07
CA LYS A 12 -1.14 19.76 12.69
C LYS A 12 -1.83 19.88 11.34
N ILE A 13 -1.69 18.88 10.49
CA ILE A 13 -2.42 18.85 9.22
C ILE A 13 -3.89 18.55 9.50
N SER A 14 -4.76 19.50 9.17
CA SER A 14 -6.20 19.39 9.38
C SER A 14 -6.97 19.09 8.09
N PHE A 15 -6.36 19.33 6.93
CA PHE A 15 -6.99 19.05 5.64
C PHE A 15 -5.95 18.71 4.56
N ILE A 16 -6.30 17.78 3.67
CA ILE A 16 -5.49 17.40 2.51
C ILE A 16 -6.40 17.33 1.29
N ASN A 17 -6.00 18.00 0.21
CA ASN A 17 -6.63 17.89 -1.09
C ASN A 17 -5.68 17.18 -2.06
N HIS A 18 -5.94 15.90 -2.31
CA HIS A 18 -5.14 15.09 -3.23
C HIS A 18 -5.27 15.53 -4.70
N GLN A 19 -6.42 16.07 -5.12
CA GLN A 19 -6.61 16.52 -6.51
C GLN A 19 -5.85 17.81 -6.80
N LYS A 20 -5.91 18.78 -5.89
CA LYS A 20 -5.29 20.10 -6.02
C LYS A 20 -3.88 20.18 -5.42
N GLN A 21 -3.38 19.06 -4.88
CA GLN A 21 -2.02 18.92 -4.32
C GLN A 21 -1.67 20.01 -3.29
N PHE A 22 -2.58 20.24 -2.34
CA PHE A 22 -2.32 21.14 -1.21
C PHE A 22 -2.86 20.56 0.10
N ALA A 23 -2.30 21.04 1.21
CA ALA A 23 -2.75 20.71 2.54
C ALA A 23 -2.80 21.96 3.43
N THR A 24 -3.63 21.89 4.46
CA THR A 24 -3.83 22.95 5.46
C THR A 24 -3.22 22.52 6.78
N ILE A 25 -2.45 23.42 7.38
CA ILE A 25 -1.85 23.26 8.70
C ILE A 25 -2.58 24.19 9.68
N GLU A 26 -3.13 23.64 10.74
CA GLU A 26 -3.61 24.38 11.90
C GLU A 26 -2.48 24.54 12.92
N TYR A 27 -2.28 25.75 13.42
CA TYR A 27 -1.23 26.08 14.36
C TYR A 27 -1.64 27.19 15.32
N LEU A 28 -1.00 27.24 16.48
CA LEU A 28 -1.20 28.31 17.46
C LEU A 28 -0.19 29.43 17.23
N TYR A 29 -0.68 30.66 17.21
CA TYR A 29 0.15 31.87 17.20
C TYR A 29 -0.45 32.89 18.17
N ASN A 30 0.31 33.25 19.21
CA ASN A 30 -0.13 34.15 20.28
C ASN A 30 -1.48 33.72 20.88
N ASN A 31 -1.61 32.42 21.23
CA ASN A 31 -2.83 31.79 21.76
C ASN A 31 -4.07 31.90 20.87
N LYS A 32 -3.91 32.20 19.58
CA LYS A 32 -4.97 32.16 18.58
C LYS A 32 -4.70 31.06 17.58
N GLU A 33 -5.73 30.28 17.29
CA GLU A 33 -5.69 29.29 16.22
C GLU A 33 -5.62 30.00 14.87
N LYS A 34 -4.71 29.53 14.02
CA LYS A 34 -4.52 29.98 12.65
C LYS A 34 -4.40 28.78 11.73
N ALA A 35 -4.75 29.01 10.48
CA ALA A 35 -4.59 28.02 9.42
C ALA A 35 -3.72 28.59 8.29
N VAL A 36 -2.88 27.74 7.70
CA VAL A 36 -2.06 28.10 6.55
C VAL A 36 -1.97 26.94 5.56
N ASN A 37 -1.92 27.26 4.26
CA ASN A 37 -1.83 26.24 3.22
C ASN A 37 -0.39 26.06 2.74
N PHE A 38 -0.06 24.86 2.28
CA PHE A 38 1.15 24.55 1.53
C PHE A 38 0.86 23.58 0.38
N LYS A 39 1.71 23.59 -0.66
CA LYS A 39 1.66 22.62 -1.75
C LYS A 39 2.30 21.31 -1.28
N THR A 40 1.63 20.18 -1.48
CA THR A 40 2.10 18.85 -1.03
C THR A 40 3.12 18.24 -1.99
N ASP A 41 3.10 18.63 -3.26
CA ASP A 41 4.11 18.25 -4.24
C ASP A 41 5.30 19.22 -4.15
N SER A 42 6.48 18.67 -3.90
CA SER A 42 7.72 19.46 -3.79
C SER A 42 8.46 19.60 -5.13
N GLY A 43 8.01 18.97 -6.22
CA GLY A 43 8.58 19.12 -7.57
C GLY A 43 10.06 18.74 -7.71
N ILE A 44 10.71 18.29 -6.64
CA ILE A 44 12.13 17.98 -6.55
C ILE A 44 12.22 16.49 -6.23
N GLY A 45 12.92 15.72 -7.06
CA GLY A 45 12.94 14.24 -7.12
C GLY A 45 13.40 13.46 -5.88
N LYS A 46 13.29 13.99 -4.65
CA LYS A 46 13.31 13.20 -3.42
C LYS A 46 11.90 12.71 -3.11
N LYS A 47 11.75 11.46 -2.66
CA LYS A 47 10.49 10.93 -2.14
C LYS A 47 10.01 11.83 -0.99
N SER A 48 9.09 12.74 -1.29
CA SER A 48 8.46 13.60 -0.30
C SER A 48 7.65 12.75 0.67
N HIS A 49 7.62 13.12 1.95
CA HIS A 49 6.72 12.49 2.92
C HIS A 49 5.28 12.63 2.42
N GLN A 50 4.55 11.51 2.37
CA GLN A 50 3.13 11.55 2.04
C GLN A 50 2.36 11.95 3.29
N PHE A 51 2.06 13.24 3.38
CA PHE A 51 1.33 13.80 4.50
C PHE A 51 -0.05 13.15 4.68
N ARG A 52 -0.44 12.96 5.94
CA ARG A 52 -1.75 12.41 6.35
C ARG A 52 -2.47 13.39 7.27
N LEU A 53 -3.78 13.20 7.39
CA LEU A 53 -4.56 13.91 8.40
C LEU A 53 -3.97 13.62 9.78
N GLY A 54 -3.82 14.69 10.55
CA GLY A 54 -3.29 14.66 11.90
C GLY A 54 -1.78 14.57 12.02
N ASP A 55 -1.03 14.58 10.91
CA ASP A 55 0.43 14.72 10.95
C ASP A 55 0.81 16.03 11.66
N GLY A 56 1.60 15.89 12.72
CA GLY A 56 2.31 16.98 13.34
C GLY A 56 3.45 17.41 12.43
N VAL A 57 3.55 18.70 12.15
CA VAL A 57 4.55 19.28 11.26
C VAL A 57 5.26 20.46 11.89
N SER A 58 6.52 20.66 11.47
CA SER A 58 7.23 21.91 11.65
C SER A 58 7.33 22.63 10.31
N PHE A 59 7.20 23.95 10.30
CA PHE A 59 7.18 24.73 9.06
C PHE A 59 7.62 26.16 9.31
N GLN A 60 7.88 26.87 8.21
CA GLN A 60 8.16 28.30 8.21
C GLN A 60 7.11 29.02 7.35
N LEU A 61 6.92 30.32 7.58
CA LEU A 61 5.93 31.13 6.88
C LEU A 61 6.61 32.04 5.85
N ARG A 62 6.10 32.06 4.63
CA ARG A 62 6.50 33.00 3.57
C ARG A 62 5.28 33.54 2.84
N LEU A 63 5.45 34.63 2.08
CA LEU A 63 4.43 35.04 1.11
C LEU A 63 4.28 33.98 0.02
N SER A 64 3.06 33.78 -0.44
CA SER A 64 2.72 32.88 -1.55
C SER A 64 3.48 33.29 -2.82
N ASP A 65 3.51 32.40 -3.81
CA ASP A 65 4.12 32.69 -5.12
C ASP A 65 3.47 33.92 -5.81
N ARG A 66 2.22 34.26 -5.45
CA ARG A 66 1.48 35.44 -5.94
C ARG A 66 1.64 36.68 -5.04
N GLY A 67 2.29 36.55 -3.88
CA GLY A 67 2.50 37.64 -2.92
C GLY A 67 1.25 38.07 -2.14
N ASP A 68 0.11 37.42 -2.34
CA ASP A 68 -1.21 37.84 -1.84
C ASP A 68 -1.55 37.32 -0.44
N LYS A 69 -0.92 36.23 -0.01
CA LYS A 69 -1.22 35.55 1.25
C LYS A 69 -0.01 34.84 1.83
N MET A 70 -0.05 34.54 3.12
CA MET A 70 0.94 33.68 3.75
C MET A 70 0.73 32.21 3.34
N ALA A 71 1.84 31.52 3.11
CA ALA A 71 1.90 30.09 2.82
C ALA A 71 2.98 29.44 3.69
N ALA A 72 2.75 28.19 4.07
CA ALA A 72 3.75 27.40 4.75
C ALA A 72 4.75 26.84 3.73
N TYR A 73 6.02 26.83 4.11
CA TYR A 73 7.11 26.24 3.33
C TYR A 73 8.09 25.53 4.26
N ASN A 74 9.00 24.74 3.67
CA ASN A 74 9.94 23.90 4.41
C ASN A 74 9.22 23.02 5.45
N VAL A 75 8.07 22.48 5.04
CA VAL A 75 7.20 21.67 5.91
C VAL A 75 7.87 20.31 6.12
N LYS A 76 8.10 19.97 7.39
CA LYS A 76 8.71 18.70 7.80
C LYS A 76 7.77 17.97 8.73
N PHE A 77 7.49 16.71 8.39
CA PHE A 77 6.80 15.77 9.28
C PHE A 77 7.57 15.61 10.60
N THR A 78 6.84 15.46 11.69
CA THR A 78 7.42 15.20 13.02
C THR A 78 6.88 13.93 13.65
N HIS A 79 5.55 13.79 13.75
CA HIS A 79 4.88 12.63 14.35
C HIS A 79 3.41 12.59 13.91
N ASN A 80 2.72 11.47 14.14
CA ASN A 80 1.26 11.41 14.03
C ASN A 80 0.71 10.54 15.16
N THR A 81 0.24 11.21 16.23
CA THR A 81 -0.25 10.53 17.42
C THR A 81 -1.41 9.56 17.13
N SER A 82 -2.25 9.86 16.14
CA SER A 82 -3.35 8.97 15.75
C SER A 82 -2.81 7.68 15.12
N VAL A 83 -1.75 7.75 14.31
CA VAL A 83 -1.07 6.55 13.79
C VAL A 83 -0.42 5.76 14.92
N ASP A 84 0.28 6.43 15.84
CA ASP A 84 0.94 5.77 16.98
C ASP A 84 -0.07 5.01 17.85
N LEU A 85 -1.23 5.64 18.13
CA LEU A 85 -2.33 5.01 18.86
C LEU A 85 -2.92 3.81 18.10
N LEU A 86 -3.08 3.90 16.78
CA LEU A 86 -3.55 2.77 15.97
C LEU A 86 -2.56 1.60 16.01
N ILE A 87 -1.25 1.87 15.97
CA ILE A 87 -0.20 0.83 16.10
C ILE A 87 -0.28 0.17 17.49
N GLN A 88 -0.46 0.96 18.55
CA GLN A 88 -0.61 0.43 19.91
C GLN A 88 -1.88 -0.42 20.05
N LYS A 89 -3.02 0.05 19.51
CA LYS A 89 -4.26 -0.73 19.47
C LYS A 89 -4.06 -2.04 18.72
N ALA A 90 -3.41 -2.00 17.56
CA ALA A 90 -3.14 -3.17 16.74
C ALA A 90 -2.24 -4.21 17.43
N ALA A 91 -1.36 -3.78 18.34
CA ALA A 91 -0.54 -4.70 19.14
C ALA A 91 -1.34 -5.49 20.19
N ILE A 92 -2.52 -4.99 20.60
CA ILE A 92 -3.44 -5.66 21.52
C ILE A 92 -4.48 -6.45 20.73
N GLU A 93 -5.18 -5.77 19.81
CA GLU A 93 -6.18 -6.34 18.93
C GLU A 93 -6.12 -5.62 17.58
N ASN A 94 -5.62 -6.30 16.55
CA ASN A 94 -5.52 -5.76 15.20
C ASN A 94 -6.84 -5.93 14.44
N ARG A 95 -7.89 -5.25 14.89
CA ARG A 95 -9.22 -5.30 14.29
C ARG A 95 -9.84 -3.90 14.28
N PHE A 96 -9.91 -3.32 13.08
CA PHE A 96 -10.41 -1.97 12.87
C PHE A 96 -11.65 -1.98 11.99
N SER A 97 -12.37 -0.86 11.98
CA SER A 97 -13.52 -0.63 11.12
C SER A 97 -13.42 0.70 10.40
N GLY A 98 -13.92 0.73 9.17
CA GLY A 98 -13.69 1.84 8.25
C GLY A 98 -14.65 1.83 7.08
N TYR A 99 -14.44 2.77 6.17
CA TYR A 99 -15.18 2.85 4.91
C TYR A 99 -14.25 2.66 3.74
N LEU A 100 -14.67 1.86 2.76
CA LEU A 100 -13.96 1.73 1.50
C LEU A 100 -14.09 3.03 0.69
N LYS A 101 -12.96 3.51 0.16
CA LYS A 101 -12.86 4.68 -0.71
C LYS A 101 -12.02 4.34 -1.93
N MET A 102 -12.43 4.84 -3.09
CA MET A 102 -11.62 4.77 -4.31
C MET A 102 -11.07 6.16 -4.63
N VAL A 103 -9.76 6.25 -4.87
CA VAL A 103 -9.07 7.46 -5.28
C VAL A 103 -8.13 7.07 -6.42
N GLU A 104 -8.32 7.65 -7.61
CA GLU A 104 -7.47 7.40 -8.79
C GLU A 104 -7.29 5.90 -9.10
N ASN A 105 -8.40 5.16 -9.15
CA ASN A 105 -8.45 3.71 -9.38
C ASN A 105 -7.67 2.85 -8.36
N LYS A 106 -7.37 3.42 -7.18
CA LYS A 106 -6.79 2.68 -6.05
C LYS A 106 -7.76 2.68 -4.87
N TYR A 107 -7.83 1.55 -4.19
CA TYR A 107 -8.65 1.39 -3.01
C TYR A 107 -7.91 1.82 -1.75
N PHE A 108 -8.65 2.47 -0.86
CA PHE A 108 -8.22 2.89 0.45
C PHE A 108 -9.31 2.55 1.46
N VAL A 109 -8.90 2.35 2.70
CA VAL A 109 -9.81 2.27 3.84
C VAL A 109 -9.68 3.55 4.66
N LYS A 110 -10.77 4.28 4.83
CA LYS A 110 -10.87 5.41 5.75
C LYS A 110 -11.25 4.87 7.13
N GLU A 111 -10.30 4.83 8.05
CA GLU A 111 -10.54 4.38 9.42
C GLU A 111 -11.50 5.34 10.15
N TRP A 112 -12.42 4.82 10.96
CA TRP A 112 -13.55 5.59 11.51
C TRP A 112 -13.14 6.68 12.50
N GLU A 113 -12.24 6.38 13.44
CA GLU A 113 -11.94 7.30 14.54
C GLU A 113 -10.94 8.39 14.13
N SER A 114 -9.88 8.01 13.44
CA SER A 114 -8.80 8.89 13.02
C SER A 114 -9.04 9.56 11.67
N TYR A 115 -9.97 9.03 10.87
CA TYR A 115 -10.21 9.43 9.48
C TYR A 115 -8.99 9.27 8.55
N ILE A 116 -7.96 8.55 8.97
CA ILE A 116 -6.77 8.28 8.18
C ILE A 116 -7.13 7.31 7.05
N LEU A 117 -6.64 7.61 5.84
CA LEU A 117 -6.74 6.75 4.69
C LEU A 117 -5.53 5.82 4.64
N PHE A 118 -5.77 4.51 4.74
CA PHE A 118 -4.76 3.49 4.52
C PHE A 118 -4.95 2.86 3.14
N PRO A 119 -3.89 2.73 2.32
CA PRO A 119 -3.98 1.99 1.07
C PRO A 119 -4.44 0.56 1.34
N LEU A 120 -5.44 0.09 0.59
CA LEU A 120 -5.90 -1.29 0.71
C LEU A 120 -4.92 -2.20 -0.03
N LEU A 121 -4.37 -3.18 0.68
CA LEU A 121 -3.63 -4.27 0.06
C LEU A 121 -4.64 -5.29 -0.47
N LEU A 122 -4.60 -5.53 -1.78
CA LEU A 122 -5.40 -6.54 -2.45
C LEU A 122 -4.46 -7.57 -3.06
N SER A 123 -4.82 -8.84 -2.91
CA SER A 123 -4.12 -9.91 -3.60
C SER A 123 -4.31 -9.79 -5.13
N PRO A 124 -3.30 -10.13 -5.95
CA PRO A 124 -3.47 -10.26 -7.40
C PRO A 124 -4.54 -11.28 -7.80
N TRP A 125 -4.93 -12.18 -6.88
CA TRP A 125 -5.89 -13.26 -7.09
C TRP A 125 -7.18 -13.05 -6.30
N GLU A 126 -7.38 -11.85 -5.77
CA GLU A 126 -8.60 -11.46 -5.09
C GLU A 126 -9.47 -10.64 -6.04
N VAL A 127 -10.78 -10.95 -6.01
CA VAL A 127 -11.78 -10.16 -6.69
C VAL A 127 -11.92 -8.86 -5.90
N PRO A 128 -11.63 -7.70 -6.51
CA PRO A 128 -11.71 -6.43 -5.80
C PRO A 128 -13.14 -6.17 -5.33
N PRO A 129 -13.33 -5.48 -4.19
CA PRO A 129 -14.66 -5.08 -3.76
C PRO A 129 -15.38 -4.25 -4.83
N VAL A 130 -16.67 -4.51 -5.02
CA VAL A 130 -17.50 -3.77 -5.99
C VAL A 130 -17.57 -2.28 -5.64
N GLU A 131 -17.60 -1.42 -6.65
CA GLU A 131 -17.68 0.05 -6.45
C GLU A 131 -18.91 0.47 -5.63
N THR A 132 -20.00 -0.30 -5.71
CA THR A 132 -21.23 -0.06 -4.94
C THR A 132 -21.06 -0.30 -3.43
N ALA A 133 -20.00 -0.99 -3.00
CA ALA A 133 -19.63 -1.13 -1.59
C ALA A 133 -18.88 0.11 -1.05
N ALA A 134 -18.66 1.14 -1.88
CA ALA A 134 -18.12 2.41 -1.40
C ALA A 134 -19.10 3.01 -0.36
N ASN A 135 -18.58 3.31 0.82
CA ASN A 135 -19.31 3.72 2.04
C ASN A 135 -19.96 2.60 2.86
N GLU A 136 -19.76 1.33 2.53
CA GLU A 136 -20.09 0.24 3.46
C GLU A 136 -19.05 0.16 4.58
N ALA A 137 -19.55 -0.21 5.77
CA ALA A 137 -18.72 -0.52 6.92
C ALA A 137 -17.92 -1.80 6.63
N ILE A 138 -16.60 -1.69 6.62
CA ILE A 138 -15.70 -2.82 6.43
C ILE A 138 -14.83 -3.01 7.66
N SER A 139 -14.58 -4.28 8.00
CA SER A 139 -13.58 -4.65 9.01
C SER A 139 -12.25 -4.96 8.33
N PHE A 140 -11.15 -4.51 8.92
CA PHE A 140 -9.81 -4.71 8.37
C PHE A 140 -8.73 -4.78 9.48
N THR A 141 -7.56 -5.27 9.12
CA THR A 141 -6.33 -5.26 9.92
C THR A 141 -5.35 -4.23 9.35
N LEU A 142 -4.45 -3.72 10.17
CA LEU A 142 -3.31 -2.92 9.73
C LEU A 142 -2.06 -3.79 9.61
N ILE A 143 -1.37 -3.72 8.47
CA ILE A 143 -0.12 -4.44 8.21
C ILE A 143 1.06 -3.48 8.04
N ASN A 144 2.29 -3.99 8.06
CA ASN A 144 3.53 -3.20 8.04
C ASN A 144 3.64 -2.19 9.20
N LEU A 145 3.20 -2.60 10.40
CA LEU A 145 3.19 -1.75 11.61
C LEU A 145 4.59 -1.29 12.04
N ASP A 146 5.65 -2.01 11.63
CA ASP A 146 7.05 -1.65 11.84
C ASP A 146 7.49 -0.40 11.05
N LYS A 147 6.71 -0.03 10.02
CA LYS A 147 6.98 1.11 9.14
C LYS A 147 5.73 1.99 9.02
N PRO A 148 5.52 2.95 9.93
CA PRO A 148 4.30 3.77 10.00
C PRO A 148 3.87 4.42 8.66
N ASN A 149 4.85 4.84 7.86
CA ASN A 149 4.62 5.47 6.56
C ASN A 149 4.18 4.50 5.45
N SER A 150 4.36 3.19 5.64
CA SER A 150 3.94 2.14 4.70
C SER A 150 2.87 1.22 5.26
N ILE A 151 2.19 1.62 6.34
CA ILE A 151 1.04 0.89 6.85
C ILE A 151 -0.03 0.80 5.76
N GLN A 152 -0.58 -0.40 5.59
CA GLN A 152 -1.67 -0.70 4.68
C GLN A 152 -2.82 -1.36 5.44
N ALA A 153 -4.01 -1.34 4.85
CA ALA A 153 -5.16 -2.08 5.35
C ALA A 153 -5.30 -3.41 4.60
N GLU A 154 -5.66 -4.48 5.30
CA GLU A 154 -6.02 -5.78 4.72
C GLU A 154 -7.42 -6.17 5.23
N LEU A 155 -8.33 -6.55 4.32
CA LEU A 155 -9.70 -6.92 4.69
C LEU A 155 -9.72 -8.27 5.43
N PHE A 156 -10.64 -8.47 6.37
CA PHE A 156 -10.85 -9.80 6.97
C PHE A 156 -11.54 -10.78 6.01
N SER A 157 -12.43 -10.27 5.16
CA SER A 157 -13.17 -11.08 4.20
C SER A 157 -12.50 -10.97 2.84
N HIS A 158 -11.92 -12.09 2.40
CA HIS A 158 -11.28 -12.18 1.10
C HIS A 158 -12.14 -12.96 0.12
N ASN A 159 -12.33 -12.39 -1.07
CA ASN A 159 -13.01 -13.08 -2.16
C ASN A 159 -12.02 -13.50 -3.25
N TYR A 160 -11.37 -14.64 -3.06
CA TYR A 160 -10.39 -15.14 -4.04
C TYR A 160 -11.04 -15.76 -5.27
N ILE A 161 -10.36 -15.62 -6.41
CA ILE A 161 -10.71 -16.29 -7.67
C ILE A 161 -10.64 -17.83 -7.52
N PRO A 162 -11.43 -18.60 -8.29
CA PRO A 162 -11.44 -20.06 -8.21
C PRO A 162 -10.06 -20.71 -8.35
N GLU A 163 -9.18 -20.16 -9.18
CA GLU A 163 -7.84 -20.67 -9.46
C GLU A 163 -6.92 -20.58 -8.23
N TYR A 164 -7.04 -19.52 -7.44
CA TYR A 164 -6.30 -19.43 -6.18
C TYR A 164 -6.81 -20.44 -5.15
N ARG A 165 -8.12 -20.67 -5.09
CA ARG A 165 -8.69 -21.72 -4.21
C ARG A 165 -8.20 -23.11 -4.63
N LYS A 166 -8.10 -23.38 -5.94
CA LYS A 166 -7.46 -24.60 -6.47
C LYS A 166 -5.98 -24.66 -6.09
N ALA A 167 -5.23 -23.56 -6.20
CA ALA A 167 -3.83 -23.50 -5.78
C ALA A 167 -3.66 -23.86 -4.29
N VAL A 168 -4.53 -23.36 -3.41
CA VAL A 168 -4.54 -23.73 -1.98
C VAL A 168 -4.78 -25.22 -1.80
N GLN A 169 -5.72 -25.82 -2.53
CA GLN A 169 -5.95 -27.26 -2.49
C GLN A 169 -4.71 -28.06 -2.95
N HIS A 170 -4.09 -27.68 -4.07
CA HIS A 170 -2.88 -28.32 -4.57
C HIS A 170 -1.70 -28.18 -3.60
N PHE A 171 -1.54 -27.01 -2.99
CA PHE A 171 -0.49 -26.75 -2.00
C PHE A 171 -0.66 -27.62 -0.74
N ASN A 172 -1.85 -27.63 -0.15
CA ASN A 172 -2.12 -28.37 1.08
C ASN A 172 -2.00 -29.89 0.88
N ASN A 173 -2.42 -30.38 -0.29
CA ASN A 173 -2.44 -31.81 -0.60
C ASN A 173 -1.17 -32.28 -1.34
N LYS A 174 -0.23 -31.37 -1.63
CA LYS A 174 0.99 -31.64 -2.40
C LYS A 174 0.70 -32.31 -3.76
N ILE A 175 -0.28 -31.76 -4.48
CA ILE A 175 -0.68 -32.25 -5.81
C ILE A 175 0.08 -31.48 -6.87
N ASP A 176 0.70 -32.20 -7.80
CA ASP A 176 1.42 -31.63 -8.93
C ASP A 176 0.47 -30.85 -9.86
N ILE A 177 1.03 -29.86 -10.55
CA ILE A 177 0.31 -28.97 -11.46
C ILE A 177 1.00 -29.01 -12.80
N GLU A 178 0.20 -29.23 -13.83
CA GLU A 178 0.59 -29.04 -15.21
C GLU A 178 0.62 -27.54 -15.52
N ALA A 179 1.83 -26.99 -15.73
CA ALA A 179 2.05 -25.57 -15.94
C ALA A 179 2.61 -25.28 -17.34
N THR A 180 2.17 -24.20 -17.97
CA THR A 180 2.63 -23.84 -19.32
C THR A 180 3.71 -22.77 -19.27
N VAL A 181 4.80 -22.95 -20.02
CA VAL A 181 5.88 -21.96 -20.14
C VAL A 181 5.40 -20.75 -20.94
N SER A 182 5.21 -19.62 -20.28
CA SER A 182 4.70 -18.40 -20.91
C SER A 182 5.79 -17.47 -21.42
N LYS A 183 6.94 -17.44 -20.73
CA LYS A 183 8.11 -16.63 -21.12
C LYS A 183 9.40 -17.21 -20.56
N ILE A 184 10.47 -17.12 -21.35
CA ILE A 184 11.84 -17.41 -20.90
C ILE A 184 12.60 -16.09 -20.86
N ALA A 185 13.30 -15.82 -19.76
CA ALA A 185 14.15 -14.64 -19.59
C ALA A 185 15.50 -15.04 -18.98
N PRO A 186 16.55 -14.21 -19.09
CA PRO A 186 17.88 -14.52 -18.56
C PRO A 186 17.97 -14.82 -17.06
N HIS A 187 16.90 -14.55 -16.31
CA HIS A 187 16.84 -14.74 -14.86
C HIS A 187 15.75 -15.72 -14.41
N GLY A 188 15.07 -16.41 -15.33
CA GLY A 188 14.06 -17.41 -14.99
C GLY A 188 13.10 -17.79 -16.10
N VAL A 189 12.41 -18.90 -15.88
CA VAL A 189 11.32 -19.38 -16.71
C VAL A 189 10.00 -19.06 -16.03
N TYR A 190 9.13 -18.33 -16.73
CA TYR A 190 7.81 -17.94 -16.23
C TYR A 190 6.78 -18.96 -16.67
N LEU A 191 5.94 -19.34 -15.72
CA LEU A 191 4.92 -20.36 -15.88
C LEU A 191 3.54 -19.76 -15.63
N ASP A 192 2.59 -20.19 -16.44
CA ASP A 192 1.17 -19.93 -16.28
C ASP A 192 0.55 -21.17 -15.60
N LEU A 193 -0.02 -20.96 -14.40
CA LEU A 193 -0.69 -21.97 -13.58
C LEU A 193 -2.20 -21.80 -13.69
N PHE A 194 -2.91 -22.93 -13.85
CA PHE A 194 -4.36 -22.95 -14.01
C PHE A 194 -4.81 -22.05 -15.19
N GLY A 195 -4.12 -22.19 -16.33
CA GLY A 195 -4.18 -21.22 -17.44
C GLY A 195 -3.37 -19.97 -17.12
N GLU A 196 -3.75 -18.80 -17.66
CA GLU A 196 -3.01 -17.54 -17.48
C GLU A 196 -3.36 -16.78 -16.19
N LYS A 197 -4.11 -17.40 -15.27
CA LYS A 197 -4.72 -16.73 -14.10
C LYS A 197 -3.75 -16.56 -12.93
N MET A 198 -2.78 -17.46 -12.80
CA MET A 198 -1.73 -17.36 -11.80
C MET A 198 -0.37 -17.52 -12.47
N LYS A 199 0.62 -16.72 -12.06
CA LYS A 199 1.97 -16.77 -12.63
C LYS A 199 2.98 -17.22 -11.58
N ALA A 200 3.85 -18.12 -11.97
CA ALA A 200 4.97 -18.59 -11.17
C ALA A 200 6.29 -18.42 -11.93
N LYS A 201 7.40 -18.61 -11.22
CA LYS A 201 8.75 -18.52 -11.77
C LYS A 201 9.57 -19.71 -11.29
N LEU A 202 10.23 -20.38 -12.23
CA LEU A 202 11.31 -21.34 -11.98
C LEU A 202 12.67 -20.70 -12.22
N GLY A 203 13.69 -21.17 -11.50
CA GLY A 203 15.07 -20.92 -11.86
C GLY A 203 15.40 -21.53 -13.23
N ILE A 204 16.34 -20.93 -13.97
CA ILE A 204 16.77 -21.47 -15.29
C ILE A 204 17.32 -22.89 -15.14
N GLU A 205 18.17 -23.09 -14.12
CA GLU A 205 18.76 -24.40 -13.84
C GLU A 205 17.71 -25.45 -13.45
N GLU A 206 16.69 -25.04 -12.69
CA GLU A 206 15.59 -25.92 -12.26
C GLU A 206 14.63 -26.28 -13.41
N ALA A 207 14.44 -25.37 -14.36
CA ALA A 207 13.54 -25.59 -15.49
C ALA A 207 14.14 -26.57 -16.52
N GLY A 208 15.46 -26.53 -16.71
CA GLY A 208 16.15 -27.26 -17.77
C GLY A 208 15.88 -26.67 -19.16
N GLU A 209 16.09 -27.48 -20.20
CA GLU A 209 15.78 -27.07 -21.57
C GLU A 209 14.26 -27.12 -21.81
N VAL A 210 13.65 -25.94 -21.85
CA VAL A 210 12.23 -25.73 -22.17
C VAL A 210 12.10 -24.57 -23.15
N LYS A 211 11.04 -24.57 -23.96
CA LYS A 211 10.65 -23.46 -24.84
C LYS A 211 9.28 -22.92 -24.45
N LYS A 212 8.96 -21.72 -24.93
CA LYS A 212 7.62 -21.14 -24.74
C LYS A 212 6.56 -22.06 -25.34
N GLY A 213 5.49 -22.29 -24.57
CA GLY A 213 4.39 -23.19 -24.92
C GLY A 213 4.58 -24.62 -24.43
N ASP A 214 5.76 -24.99 -23.92
CA ASP A 214 5.96 -26.29 -23.31
C ASP A 214 5.18 -26.41 -22.00
N THR A 215 4.86 -27.64 -21.65
CA THR A 215 4.24 -28.00 -20.39
C THR A 215 5.27 -28.60 -19.44
N VAL A 216 5.23 -28.19 -18.17
CA VAL A 216 6.10 -28.68 -17.11
C VAL A 216 5.27 -29.05 -15.89
N GLN A 217 5.52 -30.23 -15.31
CA GLN A 217 4.93 -30.62 -14.03
C GLN A 217 5.64 -29.91 -12.88
N VAL A 218 4.89 -29.21 -12.05
CA VAL A 218 5.42 -28.43 -10.93
C VAL A 218 4.63 -28.66 -9.66
N LEU A 219 5.32 -28.57 -8.52
CA LEU A 219 4.71 -28.63 -7.19
C LEU A 219 4.81 -27.26 -6.53
N ILE A 220 3.72 -26.78 -5.93
CA ILE A 220 3.74 -25.55 -5.10
C ILE A 220 4.50 -25.85 -3.80
N THR A 221 5.59 -25.12 -3.54
CA THR A 221 6.39 -25.23 -2.32
C THR A 221 6.09 -24.13 -1.30
N TYR A 222 5.55 -23.02 -1.76
CA TYR A 222 5.06 -21.94 -0.91
C TYR A 222 3.90 -21.22 -1.59
N LEU A 223 2.85 -20.96 -0.80
CA LEU A 223 1.70 -20.18 -1.23
C LEU A 223 1.30 -19.18 -0.14
N SER A 224 1.14 -17.94 -0.54
CA SER A 224 0.45 -16.89 0.21
C SER A 224 -0.48 -16.14 -0.73
N PRO A 225 -1.36 -15.25 -0.24
CA PRO A 225 -2.22 -14.43 -1.09
C PRO A 225 -1.46 -13.55 -2.08
N TYR A 226 -0.15 -13.34 -1.89
CA TYR A 226 0.63 -12.40 -2.70
C TYR A 226 1.74 -13.09 -3.49
N ARG A 227 2.00 -14.38 -3.22
CA ARG A 227 3.15 -15.07 -3.80
C ARG A 227 2.91 -16.57 -3.90
N VAL A 228 3.29 -17.11 -5.06
CA VAL A 228 3.39 -18.54 -5.31
C VAL A 228 4.84 -18.88 -5.65
N VAL A 229 5.36 -19.95 -5.07
CA VAL A 229 6.66 -20.53 -5.41
C VAL A 229 6.43 -21.98 -5.76
N VAL A 230 7.04 -22.40 -6.86
CA VAL A 230 6.92 -23.76 -7.38
C VAL A 230 8.31 -24.35 -7.56
N LYS A 231 8.38 -25.68 -7.59
CA LYS A 231 9.55 -26.42 -8.05
C LYS A 231 9.15 -27.37 -9.16
N LYS A 232 10.05 -27.67 -10.07
CA LYS A 232 9.86 -28.72 -11.05
C LYS A 232 9.77 -30.08 -10.34
N VAL A 233 8.81 -30.90 -10.74
CA VAL A 233 8.73 -32.30 -10.31
C VAL A 233 9.73 -33.07 -11.17
N ALA A 234 10.62 -33.82 -10.52
CA ALA A 234 11.52 -34.70 -11.27
C ALA A 234 10.67 -35.77 -11.95
N ASP A 235 10.92 -36.02 -13.24
CA ASP A 235 10.33 -37.18 -13.91
C ASP A 235 10.81 -38.43 -13.18
N THR A 236 9.99 -38.97 -12.28
CA THR A 236 10.12 -40.36 -11.85
C THR A 236 9.76 -41.19 -13.06
N GLY A 237 10.77 -41.44 -13.91
CA GLY A 237 10.69 -42.50 -14.90
C GLY A 237 10.35 -43.79 -14.17
N LEU A 238 9.20 -44.36 -14.54
CA LEU A 238 8.75 -45.75 -14.35
C LEU A 238 9.35 -46.53 -13.18
#